data_AF-A0A9E4B8K3-F1
#
_entry.id   AF-A0A9E4B8K3-F1
#
_cell.length_a   1.000
_cell.length_b   1.000
_cell.length_c   1.000
_cell.angle_alpha   90.00
_cell.angle_beta   90.00
_cell.angle_gamma   90.00
#
_symmetry.space_group_name_H-M   'P 1'
#
loop_
_entity.id
_entity.type
_entity.pdbx_description
1 polymer ?
#
loop_
_entity_poly.entity_id
_entity_poly.type
_entity_poly.pdbx_seq_one_letter_code
_entity_poly.pdbx_strand_id
1 'polypeptide(L)'
;MKISAGWAAIAAASSMLATQGALGEEQQSAITAATIDDWATELSNAGRWGEDDQLGTLNLITPAVRVAAAKLVTEGVSVSMAHPLLTARSADNWTPFEHRMQATPERAGGWATDTWSLMFHGFAHSHIDALCHLAYKGKYYNGFPMSETTAEG
;
A
#
# COMPACT_ATOMS: atom_id res chain seq x y z
N MET A 1 -39.48 46.35 21.99
CA MET A 1 -40.43 47.22 21.26
C MET A 1 -40.61 46.64 19.87
N LYS A 2 -41.76 46.01 19.60
CA LYS A 2 -42.09 45.41 18.30
C LYS A 2 -42.58 46.51 17.36
N ILE A 3 -42.08 46.56 16.13
CA ILE A 3 -42.76 47.21 15.02
C ILE A 3 -42.65 46.28 13.82
N SER A 4 -43.79 45.79 13.36
CA SER A 4 -43.96 45.03 12.13
C SER A 4 -44.16 45.98 10.95
N ALA A 5 -43.59 45.64 9.79
CA ALA A 5 -44.05 46.14 8.50
C ALA A 5 -43.99 44.97 7.52
N GLY A 6 -45.15 44.54 7.03
CA GLY A 6 -45.28 43.52 6.01
C GLY A 6 -45.23 44.13 4.61
N TRP A 7 -44.73 43.36 3.64
CA TRP A 7 -45.00 43.55 2.22
C TRP A 7 -45.10 42.17 1.56
N ALA A 8 -46.23 41.94 0.89
CA ALA A 8 -46.43 40.82 -0.01
C ALA A 8 -45.77 41.13 -1.36
N ALA A 9 -45.08 40.18 -1.97
CA ALA A 9 -44.86 40.18 -3.41
C ALA A 9 -44.56 38.78 -3.96
N ILE A 10 -45.58 38.25 -4.63
CA ILE A 10 -45.55 37.59 -5.96
C ILE A 10 -44.60 36.39 -6.11
N ALA A 11 -45.22 35.21 -6.13
CA ALA A 11 -44.66 34.00 -6.71
C ALA A 11 -44.57 34.13 -8.23
N ALA A 12 -43.38 33.93 -8.79
CA ALA A 12 -43.19 33.63 -10.21
C ALA A 12 -42.58 32.24 -10.32
N ALA A 13 -43.40 31.27 -10.73
CA ALA A 13 -42.95 29.91 -11.03
C ALA A 13 -42.12 29.95 -12.32
N SER A 14 -40.82 29.69 -12.19
CA SER A 14 -39.96 29.38 -13.34
C SER A 14 -39.79 27.87 -13.40
N SER A 15 -40.56 27.21 -14.26
CA SER A 15 -40.39 25.79 -14.57
C SER A 15 -39.13 25.62 -15.42
N MET A 16 -37.99 25.34 -14.77
CA MET A 16 -36.84 24.80 -15.49
C MET A 16 -37.15 23.33 -15.81
N LEU A 17 -37.39 23.04 -17.09
CA LEU A 17 -37.37 21.69 -17.61
C LEU A 17 -35.92 21.18 -17.49
N ALA A 18 -35.63 20.46 -16.40
CA ALA A 18 -34.41 19.69 -16.30
C ALA A 18 -34.57 18.48 -17.23
N THR A 19 -33.95 18.52 -18.40
CA THR A 19 -33.63 17.31 -19.15
C THR A 19 -32.64 16.52 -18.29
N GLN A 20 -33.16 15.59 -17.48
CA GLN A 20 -32.36 14.52 -16.90
C GLN A 20 -31.83 13.67 -18.05
N GLY A 21 -30.61 13.98 -18.48
CA GLY A 21 -29.79 12.98 -19.16
C GLY A 21 -29.58 11.85 -18.15
N ALA A 22 -30.17 10.70 -18.42
CA ALA A 22 -29.83 9.48 -17.74
C ALA A 22 -28.36 9.17 -18.06
N LEU A 23 -27.46 9.64 -17.19
CA LEU A 23 -26.17 8.98 -17.03
C LEU A 23 -26.52 7.60 -16.50
N GLY A 24 -26.44 6.59 -17.37
CA GLY A 24 -26.66 5.21 -16.97
C GLY A 24 -25.76 4.92 -15.77
N GLU A 25 -26.36 4.55 -14.65
CA GLU A 25 -25.62 3.89 -13.59
C GLU A 25 -25.07 2.60 -14.20
N GLU A 26 -23.76 2.53 -14.45
CA GLU A 26 -23.12 1.24 -14.61
C GLU A 26 -23.40 0.46 -13.34
N GLN A 27 -24.29 -0.52 -13.44
CA GLN A 27 -24.57 -1.45 -12.37
C GLN A 27 -23.30 -2.27 -12.16
N GLN A 28 -22.42 -1.80 -11.27
CA GLN A 28 -21.23 -2.52 -10.85
C GLN A 28 -21.72 -3.81 -10.21
N SER A 29 -21.65 -4.92 -10.95
CA SER A 29 -21.99 -6.24 -10.42
C SER A 29 -21.11 -6.49 -9.21
N ALA A 30 -21.71 -6.83 -8.07
CA ALA A 30 -20.97 -7.11 -6.84
C ALA A 30 -19.92 -8.21 -7.10
N ILE A 31 -18.66 -7.92 -6.80
CA ILE A 31 -17.57 -8.90 -6.91
C ILE A 31 -17.86 -10.03 -5.92
N THR A 32 -17.99 -11.26 -6.42
CA THR A 32 -18.26 -12.44 -5.59
C THR A 32 -16.98 -13.20 -5.27
N ALA A 33 -17.03 -14.07 -4.27
CA ALA A 33 -15.91 -14.98 -3.98
C ALA A 33 -15.57 -15.86 -5.20
N ALA A 34 -16.58 -16.37 -5.92
CA ALA A 34 -16.35 -17.14 -7.14
C ALA A 34 -15.61 -16.32 -8.21
N THR A 35 -15.97 -15.04 -8.37
CA THR A 35 -15.25 -14.14 -9.29
C THR A 35 -13.78 -13.99 -8.91
N ILE A 36 -13.48 -13.86 -7.61
CA ILE A 36 -12.09 -13.78 -7.12
C ILE A 36 -11.37 -15.12 -7.37
N ASP A 37 -12.03 -16.25 -7.16
CA ASP A 37 -11.49 -17.58 -7.38
C ASP A 37 -11.11 -17.78 -8.88
N ASP A 38 -11.97 -17.34 -9.79
CA ASP A 38 -11.74 -17.38 -11.23
C ASP A 38 -10.54 -16.49 -11.59
N TRP A 39 -10.51 -15.25 -11.10
CA TRP A 39 -9.41 -14.30 -11.35
C TRP A 39 -8.07 -14.76 -10.78
N ALA A 40 -8.07 -15.40 -9.62
CA ALA A 40 -6.84 -15.96 -9.03
C ALA A 40 -6.18 -17.00 -9.95
N THR A 41 -6.94 -17.58 -10.88
CA THR A 41 -6.45 -18.50 -11.91
C THR A 41 -6.18 -17.77 -13.21
N GLU A 42 -7.16 -17.03 -13.73
CA GLU A 42 -7.11 -16.40 -15.07
C GLU A 42 -6.08 -15.27 -15.17
N LEU A 43 -5.84 -14.53 -14.08
CA LEU A 43 -4.94 -13.38 -14.04
C LEU A 43 -3.58 -13.72 -13.41
N SER A 44 -3.30 -15.01 -13.21
CA SER A 44 -2.09 -15.47 -12.53
C SER A 44 -0.85 -15.42 -13.42
N ASN A 45 0.30 -15.11 -12.82
CA ASN A 45 1.62 -15.34 -13.44
C ASN A 45 2.25 -16.69 -13.03
N ALA A 46 1.53 -17.56 -12.30
CA ALA A 46 2.05 -18.87 -11.92
C ALA A 46 2.50 -19.67 -13.16
N GLY A 47 3.63 -20.35 -13.04
CA GLY A 47 4.26 -21.12 -14.12
C GLY A 47 4.93 -20.28 -15.22
N ARG A 48 4.73 -18.95 -15.26
CA ARG A 48 5.29 -18.09 -16.33
C ARG A 48 6.81 -18.16 -16.43
N TRP A 49 7.50 -18.33 -15.31
CA TRP A 49 8.97 -18.42 -15.23
C TRP A 49 9.47 -19.79 -14.76
N GLY A 50 8.60 -20.81 -14.80
CA GLY A 50 8.88 -22.16 -14.30
C GLY A 50 8.11 -22.50 -13.03
N GLU A 51 7.92 -23.80 -12.77
CA GLU A 51 7.16 -24.30 -11.62
C GLU A 51 7.86 -24.07 -10.28
N ASP A 52 9.19 -23.99 -10.28
CA ASP A 52 9.99 -23.74 -9.09
C ASP A 52 10.32 -22.25 -8.86
N ASP A 53 9.80 -21.35 -9.70
CA ASP A 53 10.09 -19.91 -9.59
C ASP A 53 9.52 -19.33 -8.28
N GLN A 54 10.36 -18.61 -7.55
CA GLN A 54 10.00 -17.89 -6.32
C GLN A 54 10.17 -16.37 -6.43
N LEU A 55 10.57 -15.85 -7.59
CA LEU A 55 10.83 -14.42 -7.79
C LEU A 55 9.63 -13.67 -8.35
N GLY A 56 8.75 -14.33 -9.09
CA GLY A 56 7.59 -13.71 -9.71
C GLY A 56 8.00 -12.57 -10.65
N THR A 57 7.34 -11.43 -10.56
CA THR A 57 7.58 -10.29 -11.46
C THR A 57 8.97 -9.65 -11.30
N LEU A 58 9.74 -9.98 -10.25
CA LEU A 58 11.15 -9.57 -10.15
C LEU A 58 12.00 -10.14 -11.32
N ASN A 59 11.55 -11.24 -11.94
CA ASN A 59 12.16 -11.77 -13.17
C ASN A 59 12.14 -10.76 -14.35
N LEU A 60 11.28 -9.74 -14.31
CA LEU A 60 11.25 -8.67 -15.31
C LEU A 60 12.42 -7.68 -15.14
N ILE A 61 13.09 -7.66 -13.99
CA ILE A 61 14.24 -6.78 -13.69
C ILE A 61 15.53 -7.40 -14.24
N THR A 62 15.61 -7.50 -15.56
CA THR A 62 16.74 -8.08 -16.30
C THR A 62 17.99 -7.20 -16.26
N PRO A 63 19.19 -7.73 -16.56
CA PRO A 63 20.40 -6.92 -16.68
C PRO A 63 20.26 -5.75 -17.68
N ALA A 64 19.57 -5.98 -18.80
CA ALA A 64 19.32 -4.94 -19.81
C ALA A 64 18.43 -3.80 -19.26
N VAL A 65 17.37 -4.15 -18.51
CA VAL A 65 16.51 -3.15 -17.84
C VAL A 65 17.30 -2.35 -16.81
N ARG A 66 18.18 -3.01 -16.03
CA ARG A 66 19.04 -2.32 -15.05
C ARG A 66 20.02 -1.36 -15.72
N VAL A 67 20.65 -1.76 -16.82
CA VAL A 67 21.53 -0.86 -17.61
C VAL A 67 20.76 0.30 -18.21
N ALA A 68 19.55 0.07 -18.73
CA ALA A 68 18.70 1.14 -19.25
C ALA A 68 18.31 2.14 -18.16
N ALA A 69 17.92 1.65 -16.97
CA ALA A 69 17.59 2.49 -15.83
C ALA A 69 18.80 3.31 -15.35
N ALA A 70 19.99 2.72 -15.28
CA ALA A 70 21.21 3.42 -14.89
C ALA A 70 21.55 4.60 -15.84
N LYS A 71 21.24 4.47 -17.14
CA LYS A 71 21.44 5.55 -18.12
C LYS A 71 20.51 6.75 -17.93
N LEU A 72 19.46 6.64 -17.12
CA LEU A 72 18.57 7.76 -16.81
C LEU A 72 19.19 8.74 -15.81
N VAL A 73 20.26 8.36 -15.12
CA VAL A 73 20.96 9.24 -14.18
C VAL A 73 21.81 10.25 -14.96
N THR A 74 21.41 11.52 -14.92
CA THR A 74 22.11 12.62 -15.61
C THR A 74 22.80 13.59 -14.64
N GLU A 75 22.17 13.87 -13.49
CA GLU A 75 22.63 14.90 -12.55
C GLU A 75 23.20 14.33 -11.24
N GLY A 76 23.02 13.02 -10.99
CA GLY A 76 23.47 12.38 -9.75
C GLY A 76 22.70 12.79 -8.49
N VAL A 77 21.55 13.44 -8.63
CA VAL A 77 20.68 13.81 -7.51
C VAL A 77 19.95 12.57 -6.98
N SER A 78 20.03 12.34 -5.67
CA SER A 78 19.31 11.27 -4.98
C SER A 78 18.17 11.86 -4.15
N VAL A 79 16.98 11.27 -4.26
CA VAL A 79 15.80 11.63 -3.47
C VAL A 79 15.36 10.40 -2.69
N SER A 80 15.24 10.52 -1.37
CA SER A 80 14.72 9.45 -0.53
C SER A 80 13.20 9.31 -0.76
N MET A 81 12.76 8.10 -1.08
CA MET A 81 11.35 7.72 -1.11
C MET A 81 10.88 7.07 0.20
N ALA A 82 11.76 6.97 1.20
CA ALA A 82 11.43 6.40 2.49
C ALA A 82 10.60 7.40 3.31
N HIS A 83 9.51 6.91 3.89
CA HIS A 83 8.75 7.63 4.90
C HIS A 83 9.58 7.73 6.19
N PRO A 84 9.58 8.88 6.90
CA PRO A 84 10.21 9.00 8.20
C PRO A 84 9.75 7.90 9.17
N LEU A 85 10.68 7.34 9.94
CA LEU A 85 10.36 6.37 10.98
C LEU A 85 9.62 7.06 12.12
N LEU A 86 8.32 6.77 12.24
CA LEU A 86 7.44 7.35 13.25
C LEU A 86 7.62 6.66 14.61
N THR A 87 8.00 7.42 15.63
CA THR A 87 8.25 6.94 17.00
C THR A 87 7.06 7.15 17.95
N ALA A 88 6.07 7.94 17.54
CA ALA A 88 4.85 8.20 18.32
C ALA A 88 3.68 7.38 17.77
N ARG A 89 2.86 6.82 18.68
CA ARG A 89 1.67 6.06 18.30
C ARG A 89 0.59 6.98 17.74
N SER A 90 -0.04 6.55 16.65
CA SER A 90 -1.13 7.27 15.98
C SER A 90 -2.13 6.30 15.35
N ALA A 91 -3.18 6.83 14.72
CA ALA A 91 -4.23 6.04 14.07
C ALA A 91 -3.73 5.20 12.88
N ASP A 92 -2.57 5.53 12.32
CA ASP A 92 -1.89 4.85 11.22
C ASP A 92 -0.55 4.23 11.66
N ASN A 93 -0.04 4.57 12.85
CA ASN A 93 1.19 4.02 13.43
C ASN A 93 0.90 3.31 14.76
N TRP A 94 0.43 2.06 14.69
CA TRP A 94 0.00 1.33 15.89
C TRP A 94 1.18 0.71 16.64
N THR A 95 2.27 0.45 15.94
CA THR A 95 3.53 -0.15 16.42
C THR A 95 4.69 0.75 16.03
N PRO A 96 4.92 1.84 16.79
CA PRO A 96 5.96 2.81 16.46
C PRO A 96 7.34 2.20 16.40
N PHE A 97 8.19 2.80 15.58
CA PHE A 97 9.62 2.52 15.58
C PHE A 97 10.22 2.80 16.97
N GLU A 98 10.98 1.84 17.50
CA GLU A 98 11.68 2.01 18.77
C GLU A 98 13.19 2.11 18.54
N HIS A 99 13.78 3.19 19.06
CA HIS A 99 15.22 3.35 19.14
C HIS A 99 15.64 3.43 20.60
N ARG A 100 16.45 2.46 21.02
CA ARG A 100 16.97 2.40 22.39
C ARG A 100 18.48 2.44 22.38
N MET A 101 19.05 3.50 22.95
CA MET A 101 20.48 3.53 23.28
C MET A 101 20.77 2.45 24.33
N GLN A 102 21.73 1.57 24.04
CA GLN A 102 22.24 0.55 24.96
C GLN A 102 23.37 1.13 25.80
N ALA A 103 24.24 1.91 25.18
CA ALA A 103 25.28 2.66 25.87
C ALA A 103 25.53 4.01 25.21
N THR A 104 25.85 4.99 26.04
CA THR A 104 26.32 6.31 25.60
C THR A 104 27.84 6.39 25.73
N PRO A 105 28.52 7.24 24.93
CA PRO A 105 29.97 7.38 24.98
C PRO A 105 30.53 7.64 26.38
N GLU A 106 29.85 8.45 27.18
CA GLU A 106 30.23 8.75 28.57
C GLU A 106 30.25 7.49 29.45
N ARG A 107 29.32 6.56 29.24
CA ARG A 107 29.14 5.35 30.06
C ARG A 107 29.87 4.13 29.49
N ALA A 108 30.36 4.21 28.26
CA ALA A 108 31.02 3.12 27.57
C ALA A 108 32.34 3.54 26.91
N GLY A 109 33.13 4.39 27.56
CA GLY A 109 34.51 4.65 27.14
C GLY A 109 34.66 5.18 25.71
N GLY A 110 33.73 6.03 25.27
CA GLY A 110 33.69 6.59 23.93
C GLY A 110 32.77 5.88 22.94
N TRP A 111 32.25 4.70 23.27
CA TRP A 111 31.37 3.93 22.39
C TRP A 111 29.89 4.32 22.55
N ALA A 112 29.18 4.45 21.43
CA ALA A 112 27.73 4.55 21.38
C ALA A 112 27.18 3.28 20.74
N THR A 113 26.26 2.61 21.41
CA THR A 113 25.59 1.41 20.90
C THR A 113 24.11 1.52 21.13
N ASP A 114 23.32 0.94 20.23
CA ASP A 114 21.86 1.02 20.27
C ASP A 114 21.20 -0.25 19.75
N THR A 115 19.87 -0.26 19.85
CA THR A 115 19.00 -1.27 19.29
C THR A 115 17.82 -0.58 18.66
N TRP A 116 17.45 -1.04 17.48
CA TRP A 116 16.26 -0.65 16.75
C TRP A 116 15.26 -1.80 16.75
N SER A 117 13.99 -1.49 16.98
CA SER A 117 12.88 -2.44 16.83
C SER A 117 11.87 -1.84 15.87
N LEU A 118 11.44 -2.63 14.89
CA LEU A 118 10.56 -2.20 13.82
C LEU A 118 9.64 -3.34 13.41
N MET A 119 8.34 -3.06 13.38
CA MET A 119 7.34 -3.91 12.73
C MET A 119 7.02 -3.29 11.37
N PHE A 120 7.37 -3.99 10.29
CA PHE A 120 7.17 -3.47 8.93
C PHE A 120 5.69 -3.43 8.53
N HIS A 121 4.88 -4.36 9.04
CA HIS A 121 3.48 -4.48 8.63
C HIS A 121 2.59 -3.49 9.40
N GLY A 122 2.08 -2.53 8.65
CA GLY A 122 1.30 -1.39 9.10
C GLY A 122 1.29 -0.30 8.01
N PHE A 123 0.73 0.88 8.29
CA PHE A 123 0.68 1.96 7.30
C PHE A 123 1.80 3.01 7.46
N ALA A 124 2.57 2.93 8.54
CA ALA A 124 3.46 4.00 9.01
C ALA A 124 4.88 3.98 8.43
N HIS A 125 5.32 2.86 7.85
CA HIS A 125 6.72 2.66 7.46
C HIS A 125 6.79 2.14 6.03
N SER A 126 7.71 2.69 5.23
CA SER A 126 7.96 2.19 3.87
C SER A 126 8.55 0.78 3.92
N HIS A 127 7.91 -0.16 3.24
CA HIS A 127 8.34 -1.56 3.15
C HIS A 127 7.95 -2.18 1.81
N ILE A 128 8.47 -3.38 1.54
CA ILE A 128 8.11 -4.22 0.40
C ILE A 128 7.63 -5.55 0.99
N ASP A 129 6.42 -5.95 0.64
CA ASP A 129 5.88 -7.25 1.01
C ASP A 129 6.40 -8.33 0.04
N ALA A 130 6.97 -9.39 0.62
CA ALA A 130 7.40 -10.55 -0.16
C ALA A 130 6.19 -11.35 -0.69
N LEU A 131 6.41 -12.23 -1.67
CA LEU A 131 5.34 -13.05 -2.26
C LEU A 131 4.69 -14.03 -1.25
N CYS A 132 5.39 -14.33 -0.15
CA CYS A 132 4.87 -15.13 0.97
C CYS A 132 4.14 -14.28 2.03
N HIS A 133 3.94 -12.97 1.82
CA HIS A 133 3.23 -12.12 2.78
C HIS A 133 1.73 -12.46 2.88
N LEU A 134 1.11 -12.87 1.77
CA LEU A 134 -0.31 -13.17 1.72
C LEU A 134 -0.54 -14.51 1.00
N ALA A 135 -1.09 -15.48 1.72
CA ALA A 135 -1.57 -16.72 1.14
C ALA A 135 -3.03 -16.59 0.68
N TYR A 136 -3.38 -17.32 -0.37
CA TYR A 136 -4.75 -17.49 -0.81
C TYR A 136 -5.05 -19.00 -0.96
N LYS A 137 -6.14 -19.44 -0.31
CA LYS A 137 -6.52 -20.87 -0.21
C LYS A 137 -5.35 -21.79 0.21
N GLY A 138 -4.54 -21.33 1.17
CA GLY A 138 -3.43 -22.10 1.75
C GLY A 138 -2.16 -22.15 0.91
N LYS A 139 -2.08 -21.36 -0.17
CA LYS A 139 -0.93 -21.31 -1.08
C LYS A 139 -0.44 -19.88 -1.29
N TYR A 140 0.86 -19.73 -1.47
CA TYR A 140 1.49 -18.52 -1.97
C TYR A 140 1.56 -18.53 -3.50
N TYR A 141 2.26 -17.52 -4.05
CA TYR A 141 2.66 -17.49 -5.46
C TYR A 141 3.19 -18.85 -5.93
N ASN A 142 2.92 -19.18 -7.19
CA ASN A 142 3.35 -20.42 -7.85
C ASN A 142 2.90 -21.74 -7.19
N GLY A 143 1.98 -21.68 -6.21
CA GLY A 143 1.43 -22.86 -5.56
C GLY A 143 2.22 -23.39 -4.36
N PHE A 144 3.27 -22.69 -3.93
CA PHE A 144 4.01 -23.03 -2.71
C PHE A 144 3.07 -23.05 -1.51
N PRO A 145 3.11 -24.08 -0.66
CA PRO A 145 2.20 -24.20 0.47
C PRO A 145 2.55 -23.19 1.56
N MET A 146 1.52 -22.61 2.19
CA MET A 146 1.74 -21.63 3.27
C MET A 146 2.50 -22.20 4.47
N SER A 147 2.52 -23.54 4.61
CA SER A 147 3.23 -24.25 5.67
C SER A 147 4.76 -24.16 5.56
N GLU A 148 5.30 -23.72 4.43
CA GLU A 148 6.74 -23.50 4.28
C GLU A 148 7.24 -22.24 5.01
N THR A 149 6.35 -21.29 5.30
CA THR A 149 6.70 -20.18 6.22
C THR A 149 6.67 -20.70 7.65
N THR A 150 7.83 -20.67 8.31
CA THR A 150 7.98 -21.16 9.69
C THR A 150 8.33 -20.02 10.64
N ALA A 151 8.52 -20.35 11.92
CA ALA A 151 9.00 -19.38 12.91
C ALA A 151 10.44 -18.89 12.64
N GLU A 152 11.20 -19.58 11.79
CA GLU A 152 12.58 -19.27 11.45
C GLU A 152 12.70 -18.29 10.26
N GLY A 153 11.58 -18.00 9.59
CA GLY A 153 11.52 -17.29 8.31
C GLY A 153 11.15 -18.23 7.18
#